data_AF-A0A078BKV5-F1
#
_entry.id   AF-A0A078BKV5-F1
#
_cell.length_a   1.000
_cell.length_b   1.000
_cell.length_c   1.000
_cell.angle_alpha   90.00
_cell.angle_beta   90.00
_cell.angle_gamma   90.00
#
_symmetry.space_group_name_H-M   'P 1'
#
loop_
_entity.id
_entity.type
_entity.pdbx_description
1 polymer ?
#
loop_
_entity_poly.entity_id
_entity_poly.type
_entity_poly.pdbx_seq_one_letter_code
_entity_poly.pdbx_strand_id
1 'polypeptide(L)'
;MERTPKNEKPAGQGGQSEAAQQELFEQPPFSPVWPNNATKAGQLLAALLEGATLNHPEFGSIARTWRLAAYAHTLKRKGWHVRTLTEDGQPWTGKACGIARYSLDSADIAAVKGART
;
A
#
# COMPACT_ATOMS: atom_id res chain seq x y z
N MET A 1 -50.36 -22.22 -30.06
CA MET A 1 -48.96 -22.68 -29.93
C MET A 1 -48.09 -21.48 -30.24
N GLU A 2 -47.82 -20.69 -29.20
CA GLU A 2 -47.12 -19.41 -29.30
C GLU A 2 -45.60 -19.62 -29.45
N ARG A 3 -44.99 -18.79 -30.29
CA ARG A 3 -43.56 -18.81 -30.65
C ARG A 3 -42.74 -18.12 -29.56
N THR A 4 -41.60 -18.69 -29.19
CA THR A 4 -40.55 -17.97 -28.44
C THR A 4 -39.32 -17.81 -29.35
N PRO A 5 -38.87 -16.59 -29.67
CA PRO A 5 -37.58 -16.39 -30.31
C PRO A 5 -36.44 -16.47 -29.28
N LYS A 6 -35.36 -17.13 -29.66
CA LYS A 6 -34.09 -17.24 -28.91
C LYS A 6 -33.41 -15.87 -28.92
N ASN A 7 -33.17 -15.31 -27.73
CA ASN A 7 -32.48 -14.04 -27.54
C ASN A 7 -30.96 -14.20 -27.76
N GLU A 8 -30.47 -13.90 -28.96
CA GLU A 8 -29.04 -13.78 -29.25
C GLU A 8 -28.57 -12.36 -28.85
N LYS A 9 -27.62 -12.29 -27.92
CA LYS A 9 -26.97 -11.01 -27.55
C LYS A 9 -26.11 -10.54 -28.72
N PRO A 10 -26.15 -9.26 -29.13
CA PRO A 10 -25.25 -8.76 -30.15
C PRO A 10 -23.81 -8.77 -29.60
N ALA A 11 -22.88 -9.25 -30.43
CA ALA A 11 -21.45 -9.10 -30.18
C ALA A 11 -21.09 -7.62 -30.22
N GLY A 12 -21.01 -7.00 -29.05
CA GLY A 12 -20.48 -5.65 -28.90
C GLY A 12 -19.02 -5.64 -29.31
N GLN A 13 -18.74 -5.04 -30.47
CA GLN A 13 -17.40 -4.58 -30.85
C GLN A 13 -16.92 -3.58 -29.80
N GLY A 14 -16.18 -4.06 -28.81
CA GLY A 14 -15.40 -3.25 -27.90
C GLY A 14 -14.07 -2.89 -28.54
N GLY A 15 -14.08 -1.91 -29.44
CA GLY A 15 -12.86 -1.21 -29.83
C GLY A 15 -12.34 -0.46 -28.62
N GLN A 16 -11.29 -0.98 -27.99
CA GLN A 16 -10.44 -0.22 -27.10
C GLN A 16 -9.04 -0.32 -27.66
N SER A 17 -8.71 0.62 -28.54
CA SER A 17 -7.34 0.86 -28.97
C SER A 17 -6.50 1.06 -27.71
N GLU A 18 -5.52 0.19 -27.51
CA GLU A 18 -4.35 0.42 -26.65
C GLU A 18 -3.56 1.61 -27.20
N ALA A 19 -4.10 2.81 -27.04
CA ALA A 19 -3.32 4.03 -27.06
C ALA A 19 -2.85 4.25 -25.62
N ALA A 20 -1.88 3.45 -25.19
CA ALA A 20 -1.11 3.79 -24.00
C ALA A 20 -0.46 5.15 -24.26
N GLN A 21 -1.02 6.23 -23.71
CA GLN A 21 -0.37 7.53 -23.73
C GLN A 21 1.03 7.35 -23.15
N GLN A 22 2.05 7.58 -23.99
CA GLN A 22 3.43 7.55 -23.55
C GLN A 22 3.63 8.67 -22.51
N GLU A 23 4.42 8.39 -21.47
CA GLU A 23 4.77 9.41 -20.48
C GLU A 23 5.55 10.54 -21.18
N LEU A 24 5.05 11.76 -21.07
CA LEU A 24 5.64 12.96 -21.68
C LEU A 24 7.02 13.31 -21.10
N PHE A 25 7.36 12.75 -19.93
CA PHE A 25 8.59 13.00 -19.19
C PHE A 25 9.15 11.67 -18.67
N GLU A 26 10.47 11.62 -18.51
CA GLU A 26 11.12 10.51 -17.82
C GLU A 26 10.61 10.45 -16.37
N GLN A 27 10.10 9.29 -15.96
CA GLN A 27 9.55 9.12 -14.63
C GLN A 27 10.68 9.33 -13.61
N PRO A 28 10.52 10.22 -12.61
CA PRO A 28 11.56 10.46 -11.63
C PRO A 28 11.88 9.17 -10.86
N PRO A 29 13.11 9.04 -10.34
CA PRO A 29 13.54 7.84 -9.62
C PRO A 29 12.67 7.53 -8.39
N PHE A 30 11.97 8.53 -7.85
CA PHE A 30 10.99 8.39 -6.79
C PHE A 30 9.59 8.80 -7.31
N SER A 31 8.81 7.82 -7.75
CA SER A 31 7.40 7.99 -8.15
C SER A 31 6.53 6.85 -7.62
N PRO A 32 6.38 6.71 -6.29
CA PRO A 32 5.57 5.64 -5.71
C PRO A 32 4.08 5.88 -5.92
N VAL A 33 3.32 4.78 -6.02
CA VAL A 33 1.87 4.82 -6.15
C VAL A 33 1.23 5.06 -4.79
N TRP A 34 0.42 6.11 -4.69
CA TRP A 34 -0.36 6.39 -3.49
C TRP A 34 -1.48 5.34 -3.29
N PRO A 35 -1.53 4.64 -2.15
CA PRO A 35 -2.69 3.83 -1.79
C PRO A 35 -3.90 4.71 -1.48
N ASN A 36 -5.11 4.16 -1.64
CA ASN A 36 -6.32 4.86 -1.23
C ASN A 36 -6.31 5.08 0.29
N ASN A 37 -6.52 6.34 0.72
CA ASN A 37 -6.50 6.76 2.12
C ASN A 37 -7.46 5.96 3.02
N ALA A 38 -8.65 5.60 2.51
CA ALA A 38 -9.63 4.83 3.26
C ALA A 38 -9.20 3.38 3.53
N THR A 39 -8.17 2.89 2.83
CA THR A 39 -7.66 1.52 3.01
C THR A 39 -6.67 1.45 4.17
N LYS A 40 -6.49 0.24 4.73
CA LYS A 40 -5.50 0.01 5.80
C LYS A 40 -4.06 0.28 5.37
N ALA A 41 -3.74 0.09 4.09
CA ALA A 41 -2.45 0.49 3.53
C ALA A 41 -2.30 2.03 3.50
N GLY A 42 -3.36 2.76 3.18
CA GLY A 42 -3.40 4.23 3.26
C GLY A 42 -3.23 4.75 4.69
N GLN A 43 -3.93 4.14 5.65
CA GLN A 43 -3.80 4.45 7.07
C GLN A 43 -2.38 4.18 7.59
N LEU A 44 -1.79 3.05 7.21
CA LEU A 44 -0.39 2.73 7.53
C LEU A 44 0.54 3.78 6.94
N LEU A 45 0.42 4.09 5.65
CA LEU A 45 1.28 5.07 4.98
C LEU A 45 1.17 6.45 5.65
N ALA A 46 -0.03 6.90 5.99
CA ALA A 46 -0.23 8.17 6.68
C ALA A 46 0.54 8.22 8.01
N ALA A 47 0.47 7.15 8.82
CA ALA A 47 1.22 7.08 10.06
C ALA A 47 2.73 7.07 9.83
N LEU A 48 3.21 6.32 8.83
CA LEU A 48 4.64 6.26 8.50
C LEU A 48 5.19 7.60 7.97
N LEU A 49 4.39 8.35 7.21
CA LEU A 49 4.75 9.68 6.69
C LEU A 49 4.83 10.76 7.79
N GLU A 50 4.10 10.58 8.89
CA GLU A 50 4.27 11.40 10.10
C GLU A 50 5.61 11.10 10.81
N GLY A 51 6.28 10.02 10.43
CA GLY A 51 7.52 9.54 11.04
C GLY A 51 7.28 8.46 12.10
N ALA A 52 6.06 7.94 12.23
CA ALA A 52 5.79 6.85 13.15
C ALA A 52 6.54 5.58 12.73
N THR A 53 6.97 4.81 13.73
CA THR A 53 7.58 3.49 13.54
C THR A 53 6.76 2.47 14.31
N LEU A 54 6.09 1.57 13.59
CA LEU A 54 5.00 0.76 14.14
C LEU A 54 5.32 -0.73 14.14
N ASN A 55 4.98 -1.40 15.25
CA ASN A 55 4.93 -2.86 15.36
C ASN A 55 3.49 -3.39 15.23
N HIS A 56 3.33 -4.71 15.18
CA HIS A 56 2.03 -5.37 15.00
C HIS A 56 0.98 -4.98 16.06
N PRO A 57 1.30 -5.04 17.37
CA PRO A 57 0.38 -4.59 18.43
C PRO A 57 -0.08 -3.13 18.28
N GLU A 58 0.84 -2.21 18.02
CA GLU A 58 0.54 -0.77 17.89
C GLU A 58 -0.40 -0.50 16.71
N PHE A 59 -0.10 -1.08 15.54
CA PHE A 59 -0.96 -0.94 14.38
C PHE A 59 -2.31 -1.64 14.57
N GLY A 60 -2.34 -2.75 15.31
CA GLY A 60 -3.56 -3.46 15.69
C GLY A 60 -4.52 -2.58 16.50
N SER A 61 -3.99 -1.79 17.43
CA SER A 61 -4.79 -0.85 18.23
C SER A 61 -5.37 0.28 17.39
N ILE A 62 -4.62 0.81 16.42
CA ILE A 62 -5.04 1.92 15.55
C ILE A 62 -6.04 1.45 14.50
N ALA A 63 -5.70 0.38 13.78
CA ALA A 63 -6.35 0.00 12.55
C ALA A 63 -7.25 -1.25 12.71
N ARG A 64 -7.32 -1.84 13.92
CA ARG A 64 -8.12 -3.03 14.28
C ARG A 64 -7.85 -4.23 13.37
N THR A 65 -6.58 -4.44 13.01
CA THR A 65 -6.12 -5.46 12.07
C THR A 65 -4.77 -6.02 12.48
N TRP A 66 -4.55 -7.30 12.20
CA TRP A 66 -3.37 -8.04 12.62
C TRP A 66 -2.39 -8.20 11.46
N ARG A 67 -2.76 -7.72 10.27
CA ARG A 67 -2.05 -7.88 9.00
C ARG A 67 -1.06 -6.75 8.67
N LEU A 68 -0.40 -6.15 9.66
CA LEU A 68 0.57 -5.05 9.44
C LEU A 68 1.59 -5.41 8.35
N ALA A 69 2.27 -6.55 8.48
CA ALA A 69 3.25 -7.03 7.50
C ALA A 69 2.70 -7.08 6.06
N ALA A 70 1.44 -7.46 5.86
CA ALA A 70 0.82 -7.53 4.53
C ALA A 70 0.61 -6.15 3.91
N TYR A 71 0.25 -5.15 4.72
CA TYR A 71 0.10 -3.78 4.26
C TYR A 71 1.47 -3.14 4.00
N ALA A 72 2.46 -3.38 4.86
CA ALA A 72 3.84 -2.96 4.62
C ALA A 72 4.39 -3.55 3.30
N HIS A 73 4.14 -4.83 3.03
CA HIS A 73 4.51 -5.46 1.76
C HIS A 73 3.76 -4.85 0.56
N THR A 74 2.50 -4.47 0.74
CA THR A 74 1.72 -3.78 -0.30
C THR A 74 2.29 -2.39 -0.60
N LEU A 75 2.77 -1.66 0.40
CA LEU A 75 3.47 -0.38 0.19
C LEU A 75 4.78 -0.56 -0.56
N LYS A 76 5.59 -1.58 -0.22
CA LYS A 76 6.81 -1.93 -0.97
C LYS A 76 6.53 -2.19 -2.44
N ARG A 77 5.48 -2.97 -2.75
CA ARG A 77 5.06 -3.22 -4.14
C ARG A 77 4.56 -1.98 -4.88
N LYS A 78 4.14 -0.94 -4.15
CA LYS A 78 3.75 0.35 -4.70
C LYS A 78 4.93 1.32 -4.87
N GLY A 79 6.15 0.87 -4.59
CA GLY A 79 7.37 1.68 -4.73
C GLY A 79 7.76 2.48 -3.49
N TRP A 80 7.10 2.29 -2.35
CA TRP A 80 7.49 2.95 -1.10
C TRP A 80 8.66 2.21 -0.44
N HIS A 81 9.67 2.95 0.03
CA HIS A 81 10.83 2.38 0.70
C HIS A 81 10.53 2.10 2.19
N VAL A 82 9.75 1.05 2.44
CA VAL A 82 9.44 0.61 3.80
C VAL A 82 10.59 -0.22 4.36
N ARG A 83 11.17 0.23 5.47
CA ARG A 83 12.21 -0.48 6.21
C ARG A 83 11.58 -1.42 7.24
N THR A 84 12.27 -2.51 7.53
CA THR A 84 11.88 -3.47 8.56
C THR A 84 13.06 -3.67 9.50
N LEU A 85 12.85 -3.31 10.76
CA LEU A 85 13.81 -3.44 11.84
C LEU A 85 13.32 -4.54 12.78
N THR A 86 14.24 -5.31 13.37
CA THR A 86 13.91 -6.27 14.41
C THR A 86 14.21 -5.63 15.75
N GLU A 87 13.20 -5.54 16.61
CA GLU A 87 13.30 -5.04 17.98
C GLU A 87 13.20 -6.22 18.95
N ASP A 88 13.93 -6.18 20.07
CA ASP A 88 13.79 -7.19 21.10
C ASP A 88 12.44 -7.04 21.80
N GLY A 89 11.55 -8.00 21.57
CA GLY A 89 10.30 -8.15 22.28
C GLY A 89 10.48 -8.95 23.57
N GLN A 90 9.71 -8.55 24.59
CA GLN A 90 9.68 -9.25 25.87
C GLN A 90 8.31 -9.93 26.05
N PRO A 91 8.17 -11.20 25.65
CA PRO A 91 6.94 -11.95 25.83
C PRO A 91 6.81 -12.42 27.29
N TRP A 92 5.59 -12.75 27.70
CA TRP A 92 5.26 -13.25 29.05
C TRP A 92 6.08 -14.48 29.46
N THR A 93 6.56 -15.26 28.49
CA THR A 93 7.38 -16.46 28.70
C THR A 93 8.83 -16.16 29.12
N GLY A 94 9.25 -14.89 29.19
CA GLY A 94 10.58 -14.47 29.67
C GLY A 94 11.75 -14.74 28.71
N LYS A 95 11.49 -15.31 27.52
CA LYS A 95 12.48 -15.48 26.45
C LYS A 95 12.39 -14.33 25.47
N ALA A 96 13.49 -13.62 25.22
CA ALA A 96 13.53 -12.56 24.20
C ALA A 96 13.02 -13.11 22.85
N CYS A 97 12.13 -12.36 22.20
CA CYS A 97 11.64 -12.69 20.86
C CYS A 97 11.69 -11.46 19.97
N GLY A 98 12.24 -11.58 18.75
CA GLY A 98 12.27 -10.45 17.82
C GLY A 98 10.86 -10.05 17.37
N ILE A 99 10.53 -8.76 17.47
CA ILE A 99 9.32 -8.16 16.93
C ILE A 99 9.70 -7.29 15.73
N ALA A 100 9.03 -7.51 14.60
CA ALA A 100 9.22 -6.68 13.42
C ALA A 100 8.59 -5.30 13.61
N ARG A 101 9.38 -4.26 13.36
CA ARG A 101 8.98 -2.86 13.38
C ARG A 101 9.17 -2.24 12.00
N TYR A 102 8.19 -1.48 11.55
CA TYR A 102 8.16 -0.90 10.20
C TYR A 102 8.24 0.61 10.26
N SER A 103 9.11 1.18 9.44
CA SER A 103 9.28 2.63 9.25
C SER A 103 9.43 2.95 7.77
N LEU A 104 9.22 4.20 7.38
CA LEU A 104 9.53 4.68 6.04
C LEU A 104 10.96 5.22 5.99
N ASP A 105 11.59 5.13 4.82
CA ASP A 105 12.86 5.82 4.57
C ASP A 105 12.72 7.33 4.82
N SER A 106 13.71 7.92 5.49
CA SER A 106 13.72 9.36 5.74
C SER A 106 13.74 10.17 4.45
N ALA A 107 14.33 9.65 3.37
CA ALA A 107 14.32 10.29 2.06
C ALA A 107 12.90 10.40 1.50
N ASP A 108 12.10 9.34 1.61
CA ASP A 108 10.70 9.33 1.15
C ASP A 108 9.85 10.33 1.96
N ILE A 109 10.05 10.37 3.28
CA ILE A 109 9.35 11.32 4.16
C ILE A 109 9.72 12.76 3.77
N ALA A 110 11.01 13.03 3.57
CA ALA A 110 11.51 14.35 3.18
C ALA A 110 11.01 14.76 1.79
N ALA A 111 10.99 13.84 0.82
CA ALA A 111 10.48 14.10 -0.52
C ALA A 111 9.00 14.51 -0.50
N VAL A 112 8.18 13.79 0.28
CA VAL A 112 6.74 14.11 0.42
C VAL A 112 6.52 15.43 1.17
N LYS A 113 7.29 15.72 2.22
CA LYS A 113 7.16 16.97 2.99
C LYS A 113 7.67 18.18 2.19
N GLY A 114 8.78 18.04 1.46
CA GLY A 114 9.34 19.09 0.61
C GLY A 114 8.41 19.47 -0.55
N ALA A 115 7.69 18.51 -1.12
CA ALA A 115 6.68 18.74 -2.16
C ALA A 115 5.43 19.50 -1.69
N ARG A 116 5.25 19.74 -0.39
CA ARG A 116 4.10 20.47 0.19
C ARG A 116 4.38 21.95 0.49
N THR A 117 5.59 22.42 0.14
CA THR A 117 6.04 23.81 0.31
C THR A 117 5.74 24.62 -0.94
#